data_AF-A0A1I6IFD1-F1
#
_entry.id   AF-A0A1I6IFD1-F1
#
_cell.length_a   1.000
_cell.length_b   1.000
_cell.length_c   1.000
_cell.angle_alpha   90.00
_cell.angle_beta   90.00
_cell.angle_gamma   90.00
#
_symmetry.space_group_name_H-M   'P 1'
#
loop_
_entity.id
_entity.type
_entity.pdbx_description
1 polymer ?
#
loop_
_entity_poly.entity_id
_entity_poly.type
_entity_poly.pdbx_seq_one_letter_code
_entity_poly.pdbx_strand_id
1 'polypeptide(L)'
;MADVRRLVLDVLKPHDPPLVAFTADVADTESVEAISGSLIELDKEVQNVKLTLEGSSLDYDAVEAAVEDLGGTIHSVDEVAFGDYIVEERLTLQDG
;
A
#
# COMPACT_ATOMS: atom_id res chain seq x y z
N MET A 1 -16.71 11.27 9.26
CA MET A 1 -15.30 10.96 9.56
C MET A 1 -14.51 11.41 8.35
N ALA A 2 -13.27 11.87 8.50
CA ALA A 2 -12.47 12.22 7.33
C ALA A 2 -12.22 10.95 6.49
N ASP A 3 -12.12 11.08 5.17
CA ASP A 3 -11.84 9.97 4.25
C ASP A 3 -10.34 9.63 4.26
N VAL A 4 -10.00 8.35 4.10
CA VAL A 4 -8.62 7.91 3.87
C VAL A 4 -8.22 8.31 2.45
N ARG A 5 -7.13 9.07 2.33
CA ARG A 5 -6.59 9.58 1.05
C ARG A 5 -5.36 8.86 0.56
N ARG A 6 -4.49 8.42 1.49
CA ARG A 6 -3.28 7.66 1.18
C ARG A 6 -3.07 6.56 2.21
N LEU A 7 -2.62 5.41 1.72
CA LEU A 7 -2.08 4.32 2.52
C LEU A 7 -0.70 3.96 1.97
N VAL A 8 0.25 3.76 2.88
CA VAL A 8 1.55 3.18 2.56
C VAL A 8 1.69 1.91 3.39
N LEU A 9 1.86 0.78 2.70
CA LEU A 9 1.81 -0.55 3.29
C LEU A 9 3.14 -1.28 3.07
N ASP A 10 3.68 -1.86 4.13
CA ASP A 10 4.71 -2.91 4.07
C ASP A 10 4.01 -4.26 3.87
N VAL A 11 4.24 -4.90 2.73
CA VAL A 11 3.57 -6.13 2.34
C VAL A 11 4.58 -7.24 2.06
N LEU A 12 4.35 -8.40 2.67
CA LEU A 12 5.04 -9.64 2.31
C LEU A 12 4.20 -10.37 1.28
N LYS A 13 4.78 -10.74 0.13
CA LYS A 13 4.09 -11.53 -0.90
C LYS A 13 4.91 -12.74 -1.37
N PRO A 14 4.28 -13.79 -1.90
CA PRO A 14 4.98 -14.86 -2.64
C PRO A 14 5.68 -14.30 -3.89
N HIS A 15 6.57 -15.09 -4.52
CA HIS A 15 7.22 -14.67 -5.76
C HIS A 15 6.24 -14.53 -6.95
N ASP A 16 5.22 -15.39 -6.99
CA ASP A 16 4.14 -15.37 -7.96
C ASP A 16 2.83 -14.93 -7.29
N PRO A 17 2.10 -13.94 -7.84
CA PRO A 17 2.38 -13.25 -9.11
C PRO A 17 3.56 -12.25 -9.04
N PRO A 18 4.18 -11.90 -10.18
CA PRO A 18 5.25 -10.90 -10.22
C PRO A 18 4.73 -9.54 -9.77
N LEU A 19 5.62 -8.69 -9.24
CA LEU A 19 5.27 -7.39 -8.64
C LEU A 19 4.34 -6.54 -9.52
N VAL A 20 4.55 -6.52 -10.84
CA VAL A 20 3.71 -5.75 -11.77
C VAL A 20 2.26 -6.26 -11.77
N ALA A 21 2.05 -7.57 -11.84
CA ALA A 21 0.71 -8.16 -11.83
C ALA A 21 0.06 -8.03 -10.45
N PHE A 22 0.82 -8.31 -9.38
CA PHE A 22 0.35 -8.10 -8.01
C PHE A 22 -0.13 -6.66 -7.78
N THR A 23 0.65 -5.67 -8.21
CA THR A 23 0.29 -4.25 -8.06
C THR A 23 -0.92 -3.88 -8.91
N ALA A 24 -1.04 -4.44 -10.12
CA ALA A 24 -2.19 -4.21 -10.99
C ALA A 24 -3.48 -4.80 -10.41
N ASP A 25 -3.42 -6.01 -9.86
CA ASP A 25 -4.58 -6.68 -9.27
C ASP A 25 -5.07 -5.92 -8.02
N VAL A 26 -4.15 -5.40 -7.18
CA VAL A 26 -4.53 -4.53 -6.05
C VAL A 26 -5.12 -3.20 -6.54
N ALA A 27 -4.65 -2.67 -7.67
CA ALA A 27 -5.17 -1.44 -8.29
C ALA A 27 -6.64 -1.54 -8.71
N ASP A 28 -7.13 -2.75 -9.01
CA ASP A 28 -8.52 -2.98 -9.43
C ASP A 28 -9.53 -2.87 -8.28
N THR A 29 -9.07 -2.66 -7.04
CA THR A 29 -9.93 -2.34 -5.89
C THR A 29 -10.66 -1.03 -6.13
N GLU A 30 -12.00 -1.02 -6.07
CA GLU A 30 -12.84 0.12 -6.50
C GLU A 30 -12.47 1.49 -5.87
N SER A 31 -11.96 1.49 -4.64
CA SER A 31 -11.58 2.72 -3.93
C SER A 31 -10.20 3.27 -4.29
N VAL A 32 -9.39 2.52 -5.05
CA VAL A 32 -8.01 2.87 -5.41
C VAL A 32 -8.00 3.64 -6.74
N GLU A 33 -7.52 4.88 -6.71
CA GLU A 33 -7.39 5.71 -7.92
C GLU A 33 -5.99 5.60 -8.53
N ALA A 34 -4.98 5.41 -7.68
CA ALA A 34 -3.60 5.20 -8.09
C ALA A 34 -2.86 4.32 -7.09
N ILE A 35 -1.92 3.52 -7.60
CA ILE A 35 -1.03 2.70 -6.78
C ILE A 35 0.37 2.67 -7.38
N SER A 36 1.38 2.61 -6.51
CA SER A 36 2.75 2.25 -6.87
C SER A 36 3.25 1.10 -6.00
N GLY A 37 3.86 0.10 -6.63
CA GLY A 37 4.56 -0.99 -5.94
C GLY A 37 6.07 -0.87 -6.10
N SER A 38 6.83 -1.13 -5.04
CA SER A 38 8.30 -1.13 -5.05
C SER A 38 8.83 -2.33 -4.30
N LEU A 39 9.80 -3.06 -4.88
CA LEU A 39 10.50 -4.13 -4.18
C LEU A 39 11.46 -3.54 -3.16
N ILE A 40 11.31 -3.93 -1.89
CA ILE A 40 12.20 -3.52 -0.80
C ILE A 40 13.29 -4.58 -0.60
N GLU A 41 12.88 -5.84 -0.49
CA GLU A 41 13.79 -6.96 -0.29
C GLU A 41 13.29 -8.22 -1.00
N LEU A 42 14.25 -8.99 -1.53
CA LEU A 42 14.02 -10.28 -2.18
C LEU A 42 14.60 -11.39 -1.31
N ASP A 43 13.73 -12.17 -0.69
CA ASP A 43 14.09 -13.33 0.10
C ASP A 43 13.96 -14.63 -0.69
N LYS A 44 14.40 -15.73 -0.08
CA LYS A 44 14.30 -17.07 -0.69
C LYS A 44 12.85 -17.49 -0.91
N GLU A 45 11.96 -17.18 0.03
CA GLU A 45 10.59 -17.69 0.06
C GLU A 45 9.55 -16.62 -0.28
N VAL A 46 9.84 -15.35 0.03
CA VAL A 46 8.92 -14.22 -0.11
C VAL A 46 9.61 -12.98 -0.67
N GLN A 47 8.83 -11.97 -1.00
CA GLN A 47 9.28 -10.62 -1.34
C GLN A 47 8.67 -9.64 -0.36
N ASN A 48 9.50 -8.76 0.21
CA ASN A 48 9.01 -7.59 0.91
C ASN A 48 8.84 -6.46 -0.12
N VAL A 49 7.62 -5.92 -0.21
CA VAL A 49 7.26 -4.88 -1.15
C VAL A 49 6.53 -3.76 -0.43
N LYS A 50 6.79 -2.53 -0.85
CA LYS A 50 6.06 -1.35 -0.41
C LYS A 50 4.97 -1.03 -1.43
N LEU A 51 3.73 -0.91 -0.96
CA LEU A 51 2.62 -0.39 -1.75
C LEU A 51 2.25 1.00 -1.26
N THR A 52 2.16 1.97 -2.17
CA THR A 52 1.59 3.29 -1.88
C THR A 52 0.31 3.43 -2.70
N LEU A 53 -0.82 3.61 -2.03
CA LEU A 53 -2.15 3.75 -2.62
C LEU A 53 -2.70 5.15 -2.36
N GLU A 54 -3.37 5.72 -3.36
CA GLU A 54 -4.12 6.97 -3.24
C GLU A 54 -5.53 6.80 -3.79
N GLY A 55 -6.49 7.48 -3.15
CA GLY A 55 -7.89 7.50 -3.55
C GLY A 55 -8.67 8.58 -2.81
N SER A 56 -9.88 8.88 -3.27
CA SER A 56 -10.74 9.87 -2.61
C SER A 56 -11.40 9.36 -1.33
N SER A 57 -11.62 8.05 -1.22
CA SER A 57 -12.14 7.37 -0.02
C SER A 57 -11.67 5.91 -0.02
N LEU A 58 -10.39 5.69 0.31
CA LEU A 58 -9.79 4.36 0.33
C LEU A 58 -10.46 3.46 1.37
N ASP A 59 -10.88 2.26 0.93
CA ASP A 59 -11.36 1.20 1.80
C ASP A 59 -10.19 0.27 2.15
N TYR A 60 -9.66 0.44 3.37
CA TYR A 60 -8.53 -0.36 3.85
C TYR A 60 -8.87 -1.86 3.90
N ASP A 61 -10.07 -2.21 4.34
CA ASP A 61 -10.47 -3.62 4.51
C ASP A 61 -10.56 -4.30 3.13
N ALA A 62 -11.04 -3.58 2.11
CA ALA A 62 -11.05 -4.08 0.73
C ALA A 62 -9.64 -4.24 0.15
N VAL A 63 -8.72 -3.29 0.43
CA VAL A 63 -7.31 -3.38 0.01
C VAL A 63 -6.61 -4.54 0.71
N GLU A 64 -6.83 -4.72 2.01
CA GLU A 64 -6.29 -5.85 2.77
C GLU A 64 -6.76 -7.18 2.19
N ALA A 65 -8.07 -7.32 1.93
CA ALA A 65 -8.61 -8.52 1.29
C ALA A 65 -7.99 -8.80 -0.08
N ALA A 66 -7.82 -7.78 -0.93
CA ALA A 66 -7.19 -7.93 -2.24
C ALA A 66 -5.73 -8.39 -2.13
N VAL A 67 -4.99 -7.90 -1.13
CA VAL A 67 -3.62 -8.35 -0.85
C VAL A 67 -3.59 -9.80 -0.37
N GLU A 68 -4.49 -10.18 0.54
CA GLU A 68 -4.60 -11.54 1.09
C GLU A 68 -5.01 -12.57 0.01
N ASP A 69 -5.93 -12.21 -0.89
CA ASP A 69 -6.39 -13.06 -1.99
C ASP A 69 -5.25 -13.43 -2.97
N LEU A 70 -4.25 -12.56 -3.09
CA LEU A 70 -3.02 -12.79 -3.87
C LEU A 70 -1.93 -13.54 -3.08
N GLY A 71 -2.24 -13.98 -1.86
CA GLY A 71 -1.32 -14.67 -0.95
C GLY A 71 -0.35 -13.73 -0.23
N GLY A 72 -0.59 -12.41 -0.29
CA GLY A 72 0.18 -11.42 0.45
C GLY A 72 -0.27 -11.28 1.90
N THR A 73 0.48 -10.52 2.69
CA THR A 73 0.12 -10.15 4.06
C THR A 73 0.65 -8.74 4.34
N ILE A 74 -0.21 -7.87 4.87
CA ILE A 74 0.21 -6.55 5.33
C ILE A 74 0.94 -6.71 6.67
N HIS A 75 2.21 -6.33 6.71
CA HIS A 75 3.04 -6.40 7.91
C HIS A 75 2.89 -5.14 8.77
N SER A 76 2.85 -3.96 8.12
CA SER A 76 2.56 -2.68 8.77
C SER A 76 1.92 -1.67 7.82
N VAL A 77 1.25 -0.70 8.43
CA VAL A 77 0.84 0.55 7.76
C VAL A 77 1.89 1.60 8.13
N ASP A 78 2.73 1.96 7.17
CA ASP A 78 3.88 2.85 7.37
C ASP A 78 3.48 4.33 7.33
N GLU A 79 2.44 4.68 6.54
CA GLU A 79 1.90 6.04 6.43
C GLU A 79 0.39 5.96 6.17
N VAL A 80 -0.35 6.91 6.75
CA VAL A 80 -1.77 7.11 6.45
C VAL A 80 -2.09 8.60 6.41
N ALA A 81 -2.87 9.01 5.42
CA ALA A 81 -3.38 10.38 5.32
C ALA A 81 -4.91 10.38 5.27
N PHE A 82 -5.53 11.24 6.08
CA PHE A 82 -6.97 11.47 6.10
C PHE A 82 -7.29 12.94 5.79
N GLY A 83 -8.42 13.20 5.12
CA GLY A 83 -8.93 14.57 4.93
C GLY A 83 -9.41 14.85 3.52
N ASP A 84 -9.42 16.12 3.12
CA ASP A 84 -9.78 16.56 1.77
C ASP A 84 -8.59 16.53 0.79
N TYR A 85 -7.37 16.51 1.33
CA TYR A 85 -6.11 16.50 0.58
C TYR A 85 -5.05 15.75 1.39
N ILE A 86 -3.96 15.35 0.72
CA ILE A 86 -2.84 14.66 1.36
C ILE A 86 -1.88 15.70 1.98
N VAL A 87 -1.61 15.55 3.27
CA VAL A 87 -0.60 16.36 3.98
C VAL A 87 0.75 15.67 3.81
N GLU A 88 1.57 16.19 2.92
CA GLU A 88 2.93 15.68 2.72
C GLU A 88 3.82 15.94 3.94
N GLU A 89 4.56 14.91 4.37
CA GLU A 89 5.54 15.05 5.44
C GLU A 89 6.58 16.13 5.09
N ARG A 90 7.01 16.86 6.12
CA ARG A 90 8.01 17.91 6.02
C ARG A 90 9.04 17.68 7.10
N LEU A 91 10.30 17.55 6.69
CA LEU A 91 11.41 17.49 7.63
C LEU A 91 11.39 18.70 8.55
N THR A 92 11.50 18.43 9.84
CA THR A 92 11.59 19.40 10.91
C THR A 92 12.97 19.33 11.57
N LEU A 93 13.26 20.30 12.43
CA LEU A 93 14.48 20.27 13.25
C LEU A 93 14.48 19.14 14.29
N GLN A 94 13.37 18.41 14.47
CA GLN A 94 13.23 17.31 15.43
C GLN A 94 13.55 15.94 14.84
N ASP A 95 13.70 15.83 13.52
CA ASP A 95 13.95 14.57 12.80
C ASP A 95 15.44 14.23 12.69
N GLY A 96 16.29 14.84 13.53
CA GLY A 96 17.75 14.73 13.52
C GLY A 96 18.36 14.36 14.87
#